data_AF-A0A967AAC3-F1
#
_entry.id   AF-A0A967AAC3-F1
#
_cell.length_a   1.000
_cell.length_b   1.000
_cell.length_c   1.000
_cell.angle_alpha   90.00
_cell.angle_beta   90.00
_cell.angle_gamma   90.00
#
_symmetry.space_group_name_H-M   'P 1'
#
loop_
_entity.id
_entity.type
_entity.pdbx_description
1 polymer ?
#
loop_
_entity_poly.entity_id
_entity_poly.type
_entity_poly.pdbx_seq_one_letter_code
_entity_poly.pdbx_strand_id
1 'polypeptide(L)'
;MRVEPLSVRLANDPDPSKLFVSAIHGDPGTPLLRAYLGDPILVRALVGSANEVHTWHVTGHWFPMERYAKDAMPRSTVHLVIGERYDPAIPAAGGPQKQAGDYLYYSGRASHFAEGSWGLFRVFDELESDLKPLPGREQIQKSAPSVCPAEAPEKTFNVSAIDQQIRYHDGAPGVMEVDLERKMVFGNEQGKMYVLDGDRGRVKAGELKPSPLTLHVNVGDCVKINLKNEMAKERAGFHVDMMAFDPKDSFGANVGNNPGDQTVAPGQTKTYTYYAHPEYGELAALIQDWGNVVENPRNGLFGSIIIGPKGSRYRDPVTGEDVTMKSSWRADVLVDRTISGNESRKNYRDFSLMFQDEDNIVGVSFMPYIQQVAGITAVNYRSEPTAWRMEQGCDIPEVFACVKAGETPSTPLLQAHVGDPVAIHVLGAFSEQVQLFTVDGHEWPHEPYMLGADQVSTMEFGGSEVINAHLTGGAGGPNKIIGDYIWKNQRPAYANAGQWGLFKVLPADDQRIKPLMPHVPPSRTAEQPAGKAKASLTSLNSKK
;
A
#
# COMPACT_ATOMS: atom_id res chain seq x y z
N MET A 1 9.89 -17.66 25.58
CA MET A 1 9.37 -17.11 24.30
C MET A 1 9.79 -18.07 23.21
N ARG A 2 8.91 -18.38 22.26
CA ARG A 2 9.22 -19.30 21.16
C ARG A 2 9.45 -18.46 19.89
N VAL A 3 10.44 -18.83 19.08
CA VAL A 3 10.81 -18.17 17.82
C VAL A 3 11.12 -19.27 16.79
N GLU A 4 10.97 -18.95 15.51
CA GLU A 4 11.25 -19.88 14.40
C GLU A 4 12.18 -19.23 13.36
N PRO A 5 13.50 -19.13 13.61
CA PRO A 5 14.40 -18.40 12.72
C PRO A 5 14.46 -19.01 11.32
N LEU A 6 14.40 -18.19 10.27
CA LEU A 6 14.44 -18.65 8.88
C LEU A 6 15.77 -19.34 8.55
N SER A 7 16.87 -18.93 9.18
CA SER A 7 18.19 -19.57 9.00
C SER A 7 18.21 -21.04 9.41
N VAL A 8 17.44 -21.43 10.42
CA VAL A 8 17.31 -22.83 10.85
C VAL A 8 16.58 -23.64 9.80
N ARG A 9 15.53 -23.07 9.20
CA ARG A 9 14.79 -23.71 8.11
C ARG A 9 15.61 -23.81 6.83
N LEU A 10 16.33 -22.74 6.44
CA LEU A 10 17.22 -22.74 5.28
C LEU A 10 18.39 -23.73 5.42
N ALA A 11 18.83 -24.02 6.65
CA ALA A 11 19.82 -25.06 6.88
C ALA A 11 19.27 -26.48 6.66
N ASN A 12 17.95 -26.67 6.82
CA ASN A 12 17.25 -27.95 6.57
C ASN A 12 16.88 -28.13 5.09
N ASP A 13 16.36 -27.09 4.44
CA ASP A 13 16.16 -27.03 2.98
C ASP A 13 16.54 -25.63 2.48
N PRO A 14 17.55 -25.49 1.61
CA PRO A 14 18.05 -24.18 1.16
C PRO A 14 17.13 -23.46 0.16
N ASP A 15 16.04 -24.09 -0.30
CA ASP A 15 15.08 -23.46 -1.21
C ASP A 15 14.14 -22.49 -0.45
N PRO A 16 14.26 -21.16 -0.66
CA PRO A 16 13.47 -20.19 0.10
C PRO A 16 11.96 -20.29 -0.17
N SER A 17 11.55 -20.88 -1.30
CA SER A 17 10.12 -21.10 -1.61
C SER A 17 9.47 -22.18 -0.74
N LYS A 18 10.25 -22.92 0.05
CA LYS A 18 9.79 -24.02 0.89
C LYS A 18 9.87 -23.73 2.39
N LEU A 19 10.34 -22.54 2.76
CA LEU A 19 10.53 -22.09 4.15
C LEU A 19 9.34 -22.39 5.07
N PHE A 20 8.10 -22.26 4.56
CA PHE A 20 6.90 -22.35 5.39
C PHE A 20 6.17 -23.70 5.24
N VAL A 21 6.75 -24.68 4.53
CA VAL A 21 6.11 -25.98 4.29
C VAL A 21 6.26 -26.91 5.49
N SER A 22 5.14 -27.25 6.12
CA SER A 22 5.12 -28.09 7.34
C SER A 22 5.57 -29.53 7.07
N ALA A 23 5.38 -30.07 5.87
CA ALA A 23 5.87 -31.41 5.53
C ALA A 23 7.41 -31.52 5.51
N ILE A 24 8.12 -30.40 5.37
CA ILE A 24 9.60 -30.35 5.31
C ILE A 24 10.18 -30.00 6.68
N HIS A 25 9.60 -29.00 7.35
CA HIS A 25 10.14 -28.42 8.58
C HIS A 25 9.35 -28.77 9.85
N GLY A 26 8.15 -29.32 9.71
CA GLY A 26 7.12 -29.30 10.76
C GLY A 26 6.45 -27.93 10.88
N ASP A 27 5.40 -27.88 11.69
CA ASP A 27 4.79 -26.61 12.12
C ASP A 27 5.82 -25.79 12.93
N PRO A 28 5.78 -24.44 12.83
CA PRO A 28 6.78 -23.60 13.48
C PRO A 28 6.73 -23.72 15.01
N GLY A 29 7.86 -23.48 15.67
CA GLY A 29 7.95 -23.45 17.12
C GLY A 29 7.11 -22.33 17.75
N THR A 30 6.78 -21.28 17.00
CA THR A 30 5.89 -20.19 17.43
C THR A 30 4.42 -20.67 17.63
N PRO A 31 3.56 -19.89 18.30
CA PRO A 31 2.18 -20.32 18.55
C PRO A 31 1.37 -20.60 17.28
N LEU A 32 0.96 -21.85 17.07
CA LEU A 32 0.01 -22.20 16.01
C LEU A 32 -1.39 -21.68 16.38
N LEU A 33 -1.88 -20.66 15.65
CA LEU A 33 -3.26 -20.21 15.78
C LEU A 33 -4.18 -21.20 15.07
N ARG A 34 -5.23 -21.66 15.75
CA ARG A 34 -6.16 -22.67 15.25
C ARG A 34 -7.59 -22.21 15.48
N ALA A 35 -8.41 -22.27 14.44
CA ALA A 35 -9.83 -21.93 14.53
C ALA A 35 -10.64 -22.69 13.48
N TYR A 36 -11.95 -22.83 13.70
CA TYR A 36 -12.84 -23.28 12.65
C TYR A 36 -13.28 -22.10 11.78
N LEU A 37 -13.57 -22.38 10.52
CA LEU A 37 -14.02 -21.39 9.55
C LEU A 37 -15.22 -20.59 10.10
N GLY A 38 -15.13 -19.27 10.10
CA GLY A 38 -16.16 -18.36 10.63
C GLY A 38 -16.10 -18.10 12.14
N ASP A 39 -15.13 -18.66 12.86
CA ASP A 39 -14.90 -18.33 14.27
C ASP A 39 -14.32 -16.91 14.42
N PRO A 40 -14.84 -16.08 15.33
CA PRO A 40 -14.27 -14.79 15.65
C PRO A 40 -13.06 -14.99 16.55
N ILE A 41 -12.01 -14.21 16.31
CA ILE A 41 -10.74 -14.38 17.01
C ILE A 41 -10.36 -13.05 17.65
N LEU A 42 -9.93 -13.13 18.91
CA LEU A 42 -9.32 -12.01 19.60
C LEU A 42 -7.86 -12.35 19.86
N VAL A 43 -6.96 -11.66 19.18
CA VAL A 43 -5.52 -11.75 19.46
C VAL A 43 -5.21 -10.70 20.52
N ARG A 44 -4.51 -11.09 21.58
CA ARG A 44 -3.97 -10.15 22.57
C ARG A 44 -2.48 -10.01 22.29
N ALA A 45 -2.11 -8.95 21.59
CA ALA A 45 -0.73 -8.66 21.20
C ALA A 45 -0.13 -7.68 22.21
N LEU A 46 1.01 -8.04 22.80
CA LEU A 46 1.69 -7.24 23.83
C LEU A 46 3.19 -7.24 23.57
N VAL A 47 3.81 -6.07 23.70
CA VAL A 47 5.26 -5.93 23.69
C VAL A 47 5.71 -5.48 25.08
N GLY A 48 6.30 -6.40 25.85
CA GLY A 48 6.61 -6.15 27.26
C GLY A 48 7.85 -5.29 27.50
N SER A 49 8.96 -5.59 26.82
CA SER A 49 10.28 -5.00 27.16
C SER A 49 11.25 -4.94 25.97
N ALA A 50 10.75 -4.84 24.73
CA ALA A 50 11.58 -4.69 23.55
C ALA A 50 11.82 -3.20 23.26
N ASN A 51 13.07 -2.82 22.97
CA ASN A 51 13.42 -1.42 22.67
C ASN A 51 13.22 -1.06 21.18
N GLU A 52 12.58 -1.95 20.44
CA GLU A 52 12.36 -1.85 19.01
C GLU A 52 10.87 -1.89 18.70
N VAL A 53 10.48 -1.34 17.56
CA VAL A 53 9.10 -1.42 17.08
C VAL A 53 8.91 -2.72 16.31
N HIS A 54 7.79 -3.38 16.59
CA HIS A 54 7.35 -4.58 15.89
C HIS A 54 6.14 -4.25 15.05
N THR A 55 5.92 -5.00 13.98
CA THR A 55 4.60 -5.08 13.35
C THR A 55 4.04 -6.48 13.56
N TRP A 56 2.72 -6.59 13.64
CA TRP A 56 2.01 -7.86 13.58
C TRP A 56 1.05 -7.81 12.42
N HIS A 57 1.37 -8.57 11.38
CA HIS A 57 0.58 -8.74 10.18
C HIS A 57 -0.10 -10.11 10.17
N VAL A 58 -1.34 -10.19 9.67
CA VAL A 58 -2.05 -11.44 9.42
C VAL A 58 -2.56 -11.50 7.99
N THR A 59 -2.16 -12.55 7.27
CA THR A 59 -2.53 -12.74 5.85
C THR A 59 -3.97 -13.24 5.71
N GLY A 60 -4.66 -12.79 4.65
CA GLY A 60 -6.03 -13.21 4.32
C GLY A 60 -7.11 -12.83 5.34
N HIS A 61 -6.76 -12.05 6.36
CA HIS A 61 -7.67 -11.60 7.39
C HIS A 61 -7.53 -10.10 7.60
N TRP A 62 -8.52 -9.52 8.27
CA TRP A 62 -8.47 -8.13 8.69
C TRP A 62 -9.02 -7.98 10.10
N PHE A 63 -8.74 -6.83 10.69
CA PHE A 63 -9.32 -6.36 11.93
C PHE A 63 -9.47 -4.82 11.86
N PRO A 64 -10.51 -4.25 12.47
CA PRO A 64 -10.60 -2.81 12.69
C PRO A 64 -9.78 -2.40 13.91
N MET A 65 -9.15 -1.23 13.88
CA MET A 65 -8.55 -0.62 15.07
C MET A 65 -9.64 -0.14 16.03
N GLU A 66 -10.62 0.59 15.49
CA GLU A 66 -11.80 1.02 16.23
C GLU A 66 -12.86 -0.07 16.27
N ARG A 67 -12.62 -1.10 17.09
CA ARG A 67 -13.38 -2.38 17.11
C ARG A 67 -14.91 -2.25 17.12
N TYR A 68 -15.44 -1.22 17.76
CA TYR A 68 -16.89 -1.05 17.92
C TYR A 68 -17.51 -0.07 16.90
N ALA A 69 -16.69 0.56 16.07
CA ALA A 69 -17.15 1.41 15.00
C ALA A 69 -17.39 0.56 13.74
N LYS A 70 -18.61 0.65 13.19
CA LYS A 70 -19.01 -0.10 11.99
C LYS A 70 -18.25 0.34 10.74
N ASP A 71 -17.88 1.61 10.71
CA ASP A 71 -17.22 2.26 9.57
C ASP A 71 -15.70 2.38 9.80
N ALA A 72 -15.14 1.59 10.73
CA ALA A 72 -13.70 1.52 10.92
C ALA A 72 -13.03 0.90 9.70
N MET A 73 -11.90 1.47 9.28
CA MET A 73 -11.16 0.98 8.13
C MET A 73 -10.58 -0.40 8.43
N PRO A 74 -10.76 -1.38 7.52
CA PRO A 74 -10.10 -2.67 7.63
C PRO A 74 -8.57 -2.55 7.56
N ARG A 75 -7.87 -3.25 8.47
CA ARG A 75 -6.40 -3.36 8.48
C ARG A 75 -5.99 -4.81 8.66
N SER A 76 -4.86 -5.22 8.09
CA SER A 76 -4.24 -6.54 8.32
C SER A 76 -2.98 -6.47 9.18
N THR A 77 -2.50 -5.26 9.48
CA THR A 77 -1.25 -5.01 10.19
C THR A 77 -1.44 -3.95 11.26
N VAL A 78 -0.74 -4.11 12.38
CA VAL A 78 -0.61 -3.10 13.44
C VAL A 78 0.83 -3.09 13.93
N HIS A 79 1.40 -1.91 14.16
CA HIS A 79 2.67 -1.76 14.88
C HIS A 79 2.46 -1.74 16.39
N LEU A 80 3.44 -2.26 17.13
CA LEU A 80 3.45 -2.29 18.59
C LEU A 80 4.84 -1.92 19.12
N VAL A 81 4.88 -1.06 20.14
CA VAL A 81 6.12 -0.66 20.83
C VAL A 81 6.13 -1.04 22.31
N ILE A 82 7.24 -0.74 22.99
CA ILE A 82 7.45 -1.07 24.40
C ILE A 82 6.28 -0.64 25.29
N GLY A 83 5.75 -1.59 26.05
CA GLY A 83 4.65 -1.36 26.99
C GLY A 83 3.27 -1.28 26.33
N GLU A 84 3.16 -1.42 25.02
CA GLU A 84 1.88 -1.41 24.34
C GLU A 84 1.18 -2.76 24.34
N ARG A 85 -0.14 -2.66 24.26
CA ARG A 85 -1.05 -3.78 24.04
C ARG A 85 -2.12 -3.37 23.05
N TYR A 86 -2.28 -4.18 22.02
CA TYR A 86 -3.43 -4.13 21.13
C TYR A 86 -4.22 -5.43 21.24
N ASP A 87 -5.53 -5.32 21.05
CA ASP A 87 -6.43 -6.47 21.01
C ASP A 87 -7.09 -6.61 19.60
N PRO A 88 -6.33 -6.92 18.52
CA PRO A 88 -6.89 -7.12 17.19
C PRO A 88 -8.03 -8.16 17.21
N ALA A 89 -9.22 -7.72 16.81
CA ALA A 89 -10.41 -8.54 16.73
C ALA A 89 -10.66 -8.93 15.27
N ILE A 90 -10.23 -10.13 14.90
CA ILE A 90 -10.48 -10.70 13.57
C ILE A 90 -11.95 -11.15 13.54
N PRO A 91 -12.79 -10.62 12.63
CA PRO A 91 -14.22 -10.92 12.61
C PRO A 91 -14.56 -12.38 12.38
N ALA A 92 -13.82 -13.04 11.49
CA ALA A 92 -14.03 -14.43 11.10
C ALA A 92 -12.74 -15.08 10.61
N ALA A 93 -12.43 -16.27 11.12
CA ALA A 93 -11.40 -17.15 10.59
C ALA A 93 -11.73 -17.56 9.15
N GLY A 94 -10.72 -17.61 8.30
CA GLY A 94 -10.82 -17.78 6.85
C GLY A 94 -11.20 -16.50 6.10
N GLY A 95 -11.23 -15.35 6.78
CA GLY A 95 -11.45 -14.04 6.19
C GLY A 95 -12.79 -13.88 5.45
N PRO A 96 -12.99 -12.75 4.74
CA PRO A 96 -14.18 -12.53 3.91
C PRO A 96 -14.31 -13.57 2.78
N GLN A 97 -13.21 -14.14 2.31
CA GLN A 97 -13.20 -15.22 1.30
C GLN A 97 -13.82 -16.54 1.78
N LYS A 98 -14.01 -16.72 3.10
CA LYS A 98 -14.52 -17.96 3.72
C LYS A 98 -13.78 -19.20 3.24
N GLN A 99 -12.45 -19.17 3.32
CA GLN A 99 -11.60 -20.28 2.91
C GLN A 99 -10.86 -20.90 4.10
N ALA A 100 -10.90 -22.22 4.21
CA ALA A 100 -10.05 -22.97 5.13
C ALA A 100 -8.69 -23.29 4.49
N GLY A 101 -7.66 -23.36 5.33
CA GLY A 101 -6.27 -23.55 4.92
C GLY A 101 -5.31 -22.90 5.93
N ASP A 102 -4.02 -22.94 5.59
CA ASP A 102 -2.97 -22.33 6.39
C ASP A 102 -2.64 -20.93 5.88
N TYR A 103 -2.75 -19.96 6.78
CA TYR A 103 -2.35 -18.57 6.60
C TYR A 103 -1.09 -18.29 7.43
N LEU A 104 -0.45 -17.16 7.17
CA LEU A 104 0.66 -16.64 7.98
C LEU A 104 0.21 -15.48 8.87
N TYR A 105 0.79 -15.42 10.05
CA TYR A 105 0.99 -14.17 10.76
C TYR A 105 2.50 -13.93 10.91
N TYR A 106 2.96 -12.68 10.75
CA TYR A 106 4.39 -12.38 10.78
C TYR A 106 4.67 -10.92 11.11
N SER A 107 5.93 -10.62 11.44
CA SER A 107 6.42 -9.24 11.52
C SER A 107 6.72 -8.72 10.13
N GLY A 108 6.08 -7.62 9.72
CA GLY A 108 6.43 -6.93 8.48
C GLY A 108 7.82 -6.29 8.49
N ARG A 109 8.49 -6.21 9.66
CA ARG A 109 9.91 -5.87 9.75
C ARG A 109 10.77 -7.06 9.34
N ALA A 110 11.56 -6.89 8.29
CA ALA A 110 12.26 -8.00 7.62
C ALA A 110 13.25 -8.74 8.53
N SER A 111 14.07 -8.05 9.32
CA SER A 111 14.97 -8.69 10.29
C SER A 111 14.22 -9.52 11.35
N HIS A 112 13.17 -8.96 11.96
CA HIS A 112 12.37 -9.68 12.96
C HIS A 112 11.65 -10.89 12.37
N PHE A 113 11.17 -10.78 11.14
CA PHE A 113 10.65 -11.91 10.39
C PHE A 113 11.69 -13.01 10.24
N ALA A 114 12.90 -12.64 9.77
CA ALA A 114 14.01 -13.56 9.59
C ALA A 114 14.49 -14.22 10.89
N GLU A 115 14.47 -13.47 12.00
CA GLU A 115 14.81 -13.95 13.35
C GLU A 115 13.74 -14.89 13.94
N GLY A 116 12.56 -14.96 13.33
CA GLY A 116 11.53 -15.94 13.65
C GLY A 116 10.27 -15.40 14.28
N SER A 117 9.98 -14.10 14.11
CA SER A 117 8.71 -13.48 14.51
C SER A 117 7.62 -13.74 13.48
N TRP A 118 7.26 -15.01 13.30
CA TRP A 118 6.18 -15.45 12.41
C TRP A 118 5.60 -16.78 12.87
N GLY A 119 4.41 -17.13 12.40
CA GLY A 119 3.81 -18.43 12.61
C GLY A 119 2.62 -18.69 11.71
N LEU A 120 1.99 -19.84 11.93
CA LEU A 120 0.84 -20.29 11.13
C LEU A 120 -0.47 -19.93 11.81
N PHE A 121 -1.44 -19.53 11.01
CA PHE A 121 -2.84 -19.49 11.37
C PHE A 121 -3.61 -20.50 10.51
N ARG A 122 -3.92 -21.66 11.13
CA ARG A 122 -4.60 -22.79 10.52
C ARG A 122 -6.10 -22.72 10.75
N VAL A 123 -6.84 -22.60 9.65
CA VAL A 123 -8.31 -22.56 9.63
C VAL A 123 -8.84 -23.90 9.13
N PHE A 124 -9.71 -24.52 9.92
CA PHE A 124 -10.32 -25.82 9.60
C PHE A 124 -11.77 -25.68 9.14
N ASP A 125 -12.17 -26.47 8.16
CA ASP A 125 -13.58 -26.64 7.76
C ASP A 125 -14.12 -28.06 8.04
N GLU A 126 -13.34 -28.88 8.75
CA GLU A 126 -13.71 -30.19 9.27
C GLU A 126 -13.45 -30.25 10.77
N LEU A 127 -14.18 -31.08 11.50
CA LEU A 127 -13.96 -31.28 12.95
C LEU A 127 -12.61 -31.95 13.21
N GLU A 128 -11.82 -31.33 14.09
CA GLU A 128 -10.55 -31.85 14.57
C GLU A 128 -10.70 -32.51 15.93
N SER A 129 -10.00 -33.62 16.14
CA SER A 129 -10.09 -34.40 17.38
C SER A 129 -9.63 -33.65 18.64
N ASP A 130 -8.75 -32.67 18.46
CA ASP A 130 -8.05 -31.93 19.51
C ASP A 130 -8.39 -30.42 19.54
N LEU A 131 -9.36 -29.97 18.74
CA LEU A 131 -9.89 -28.59 18.77
C LEU A 131 -11.40 -28.63 19.02
N LYS A 132 -11.87 -28.00 20.09
CA LYS A 132 -13.31 -27.94 20.39
C LYS A 132 -13.97 -26.77 19.65
N PRO A 133 -15.16 -26.96 19.02
CA PRO A 133 -15.92 -25.85 18.47
C PRO A 133 -16.30 -24.84 19.55
N LEU A 134 -16.43 -23.57 19.17
CA LEU A 134 -16.94 -22.54 20.08
C LEU A 134 -18.42 -22.79 20.42
N PRO A 135 -18.88 -22.45 21.63
CA PRO A 135 -20.30 -22.53 21.97
C PRO A 135 -21.18 -21.75 20.99
N GLY A 136 -22.22 -22.39 20.45
CA GLY A 136 -23.10 -21.82 19.42
C GLY A 136 -22.55 -21.87 18.00
N ARG A 137 -21.39 -22.51 17.79
CA ARG A 137 -20.75 -22.78 16.49
C ARG A 137 -20.37 -24.25 16.33
N GLU A 138 -21.18 -25.15 16.86
CA GLU A 138 -20.93 -26.60 16.81
C GLU A 138 -20.98 -27.16 15.38
N GLN A 139 -21.71 -26.49 14.48
CA GLN A 139 -21.71 -26.78 13.05
C GLN A 139 -20.54 -26.06 12.35
N ILE A 140 -19.56 -26.84 11.90
CA ILE A 140 -18.39 -26.30 11.19
C ILE A 140 -18.78 -25.89 9.77
N GLN A 141 -18.44 -24.66 9.39
CA GLN A 141 -18.70 -24.14 8.04
C GLN A 141 -17.74 -24.77 7.03
N LYS A 142 -18.23 -24.96 5.80
CA LYS A 142 -17.41 -25.41 4.67
C LYS A 142 -16.80 -24.24 3.92
N SER A 143 -15.60 -24.45 3.40
CA SER A 143 -14.96 -23.50 2.48
C SER A 143 -15.91 -23.12 1.34
N ALA A 144 -15.93 -21.83 0.97
CA ALA A 144 -16.68 -21.39 -0.19
C ALA A 144 -16.14 -22.07 -1.47
N PRO A 145 -17.02 -22.45 -2.44
CA PRO A 145 -16.57 -23.14 -3.65
C PRO A 145 -15.77 -22.24 -4.61
N SER A 146 -15.86 -20.92 -4.44
CA SER A 146 -15.13 -19.93 -5.22
C SER A 146 -14.91 -18.69 -4.35
N VAL A 147 -13.78 -18.01 -4.58
CA VAL A 147 -13.47 -16.71 -3.97
C VAL A 147 -14.26 -15.59 -4.64
N CYS A 148 -14.37 -15.64 -5.97
CA CYS A 148 -15.13 -14.66 -6.74
C CYS A 148 -16.59 -15.11 -6.92
N PRO A 149 -17.56 -14.21 -6.69
CA PRO A 149 -18.94 -14.40 -7.15
C PRO A 149 -19.01 -14.58 -8.68
N ALA A 150 -20.01 -15.31 -9.18
CA ALA A 150 -20.11 -15.65 -10.60
C ALA A 150 -20.36 -14.42 -11.50
N GLU A 151 -20.99 -13.39 -10.95
CA GLU A 151 -21.32 -12.12 -11.62
C GLU A 151 -20.27 -11.02 -11.42
N ALA A 152 -19.19 -11.30 -10.69
CA ALA A 152 -18.12 -10.33 -10.47
C ALA A 152 -17.44 -9.97 -11.80
N PRO A 153 -17.27 -8.68 -12.14
CA PRO A 153 -16.51 -8.27 -13.31
C PRO A 153 -15.08 -8.81 -13.25
N GLU A 154 -14.62 -9.48 -14.31
CA GLU A 154 -13.28 -10.04 -14.37
C GLU A 154 -12.28 -9.05 -14.99
N LYS A 155 -11.15 -8.86 -14.33
CA LYS A 155 -9.97 -8.15 -14.84
C LYS A 155 -8.78 -9.08 -14.87
N THR A 156 -8.16 -9.24 -16.03
CA THR A 156 -6.99 -10.12 -16.20
C THR A 156 -5.76 -9.28 -16.57
N PHE A 157 -4.70 -9.42 -15.78
CA PHE A 157 -3.40 -8.77 -16.00
C PHE A 157 -2.33 -9.82 -16.29
N ASN A 158 -1.56 -9.60 -17.36
CA ASN A 158 -0.38 -10.42 -17.66
C ASN A 158 0.85 -9.69 -17.11
N VAL A 159 1.49 -10.30 -16.13
CA VAL A 159 2.59 -9.72 -15.36
C VAL A 159 3.82 -10.60 -15.53
N SER A 160 4.96 -9.99 -15.79
CA SER A 160 6.26 -10.64 -15.76
C SER A 160 7.03 -10.23 -14.50
N ALA A 161 7.55 -11.19 -13.74
CA ALA A 161 8.64 -10.94 -12.80
C ALA A 161 9.97 -10.98 -13.58
N ILE A 162 10.76 -9.90 -13.52
CA ILE A 162 12.01 -9.77 -14.28
C ILE A 162 13.16 -9.35 -13.37
N ASP A 163 14.38 -9.80 -13.71
CA ASP A 163 15.60 -9.13 -13.25
C ASP A 163 15.73 -7.81 -14.00
N GLN A 164 15.89 -6.72 -13.26
CA GLN A 164 15.99 -5.36 -13.78
C GLN A 164 16.90 -4.56 -12.86
N GLN A 165 18.03 -4.09 -13.39
CA GLN A 165 18.85 -3.14 -12.64
C GLN A 165 18.04 -1.89 -12.30
N ILE A 166 18.02 -1.52 -11.02
CA ILE A 166 17.27 -0.36 -10.52
C ILE A 166 18.26 0.75 -10.17
N ARG A 167 18.02 1.94 -10.73
CA ARG A 167 18.71 3.18 -10.38
C ARG A 167 17.76 4.06 -9.57
N TYR A 168 18.06 4.22 -8.28
CA TYR A 168 17.26 5.02 -7.35
C TYR A 168 17.45 6.53 -7.54
N HIS A 169 18.61 6.96 -8.06
CA HIS A 169 18.85 8.37 -8.39
C HIS A 169 19.77 8.48 -9.61
N ASP A 170 19.32 9.12 -10.68
CA ASP A 170 20.03 9.08 -11.97
C ASP A 170 21.38 9.83 -11.94
N GLY A 171 21.46 10.93 -11.17
CA GLY A 171 22.67 11.77 -11.07
C GLY A 171 23.61 11.48 -9.90
N ALA A 172 23.27 10.55 -9.00
CA ALA A 172 24.13 10.22 -7.85
C ALA A 172 25.20 9.21 -8.29
N PRO A 173 26.25 8.93 -7.49
CA PRO A 173 27.06 7.71 -7.69
C PRO A 173 26.29 6.45 -7.27
N GLY A 174 26.80 5.27 -7.65
CA GLY A 174 26.20 3.96 -7.29
C GLY A 174 25.96 3.81 -5.78
N VAL A 175 26.90 4.33 -5.01
CA VAL A 175 26.97 4.24 -3.55
C VAL A 175 27.56 5.56 -3.03
N MET A 176 27.07 6.08 -1.89
CA MET A 176 27.65 7.23 -1.19
C MET A 176 27.92 6.86 0.26
N GLU A 177 29.10 7.22 0.77
CA GLU A 177 29.38 7.11 2.20
C GLU A 177 28.64 8.23 2.95
N VAL A 178 28.03 7.89 4.08
CA VAL A 178 27.21 8.83 4.84
C VAL A 178 27.71 9.04 6.26
N ASP A 179 28.12 7.98 6.95
CA ASP A 179 28.57 8.04 8.33
C ASP A 179 29.30 6.75 8.71
N LEU A 180 30.44 6.83 9.41
CA LEU A 180 31.16 5.68 9.98
C LEU A 180 31.33 4.48 9.02
N GLU A 181 31.83 4.71 7.80
CA GLU A 181 31.99 3.71 6.73
C GLU A 181 30.67 3.09 6.20
N ARG A 182 29.51 3.51 6.73
CA ARG A 182 28.19 3.12 6.24
C ARG A 182 27.88 3.85 4.95
N LYS A 183 27.18 3.15 4.06
CA LYS A 183 26.98 3.56 2.68
C LYS A 183 25.53 3.47 2.28
N MET A 184 25.00 4.54 1.69
CA MET A 184 23.74 4.52 0.98
C MET A 184 23.91 3.90 -0.40
N VAL A 185 22.93 3.11 -0.84
CA VAL A 185 22.94 2.39 -2.12
C VAL A 185 21.91 2.99 -3.05
N PHE A 186 22.37 3.57 -4.16
CA PHE A 186 21.52 4.17 -5.19
C PHE A 186 21.41 3.33 -6.46
N GLY A 187 22.22 2.28 -6.59
CA GLY A 187 22.19 1.35 -7.72
C GLY A 187 22.08 -0.09 -7.23
N ASN A 188 21.03 -0.80 -7.64
CA ASN A 188 20.84 -2.21 -7.35
C ASN A 188 20.96 -3.04 -8.64
N GLU A 189 22.10 -3.69 -8.84
CA GLU A 189 22.35 -4.60 -9.97
C GLU A 189 21.54 -5.90 -9.88
N GLN A 190 21.14 -6.28 -8.66
CA GLN A 190 20.29 -7.44 -8.38
C GLN A 190 18.81 -7.06 -8.33
N GLY A 191 18.46 -5.86 -8.84
CA GLY A 191 17.10 -5.35 -8.82
C GLY A 191 16.11 -6.27 -9.53
N LYS A 192 14.89 -6.29 -9.01
CA LYS A 192 13.78 -7.13 -9.50
C LYS A 192 12.52 -6.29 -9.54
N MET A 193 11.65 -6.57 -10.51
CA MET A 193 10.37 -5.88 -10.58
C MET A 193 9.29 -6.75 -11.21
N TYR A 194 8.05 -6.51 -10.77
CA TYR A 194 6.87 -6.89 -11.52
C TYR A 194 6.60 -5.83 -12.59
N VAL A 195 6.35 -6.26 -13.82
CA VAL A 195 6.03 -5.38 -14.95
C VAL A 195 4.89 -5.98 -15.76
N LEU A 196 4.01 -5.15 -16.31
CA LEU A 196 3.04 -5.63 -17.30
C LEU A 196 3.77 -6.08 -18.57
N ASP A 197 3.33 -7.20 -19.15
CA ASP A 197 3.98 -7.78 -20.33
C ASP A 197 4.13 -6.79 -21.50
N GLY A 198 3.16 -5.88 -21.67
CA GLY A 198 3.18 -4.84 -22.70
C GLY A 198 4.26 -3.78 -22.52
N ASP A 199 4.71 -3.53 -21.28
CA ASP A 199 5.73 -2.51 -20.97
C ASP A 199 7.13 -3.13 -20.77
N ARG A 200 7.21 -4.45 -20.59
CA ARG A 200 8.45 -5.19 -20.33
C ARG A 200 9.59 -4.85 -21.30
N GLY A 201 9.29 -4.80 -22.61
CA GLY A 201 10.30 -4.50 -23.63
C GLY A 201 10.89 -3.10 -23.50
N ARG A 202 10.02 -2.11 -23.23
CA ARG A 202 10.38 -0.70 -23.05
C ARG A 202 11.20 -0.50 -21.78
N VAL A 203 10.86 -1.20 -20.70
CA VAL A 203 11.64 -1.19 -19.45
C VAL A 203 13.05 -1.77 -19.69
N LYS A 204 13.17 -2.95 -20.30
CA LYS A 204 14.47 -3.57 -20.60
C LYS A 204 15.32 -2.72 -21.55
N ALA A 205 14.69 -1.96 -22.45
CA ALA A 205 15.37 -1.03 -23.35
C ALA A 205 15.71 0.33 -22.71
N GLY A 206 15.25 0.61 -21.48
CA GLY A 206 15.44 1.90 -20.82
C GLY A 206 14.52 3.04 -21.31
N GLU A 207 13.54 2.73 -22.14
CA GLU A 207 12.55 3.70 -22.67
C GLU A 207 11.45 4.05 -21.66
N LEU A 208 11.20 3.14 -20.70
CA LEU A 208 10.29 3.35 -19.58
C LEU A 208 11.07 3.19 -18.27
N LYS A 209 11.13 4.26 -17.47
CA LYS A 209 11.82 4.22 -16.18
C LYS A 209 11.15 3.19 -15.26
N PRO A 210 11.91 2.27 -14.63
CA PRO A 210 11.37 1.32 -13.68
C PRO A 210 10.53 2.00 -12.60
N SER A 211 9.39 1.39 -12.29
CA SER A 211 8.49 1.77 -11.20
C SER A 211 7.79 0.50 -10.71
N PRO A 212 7.48 0.38 -9.41
CA PRO A 212 6.72 -0.77 -8.93
C PRO A 212 5.39 -0.90 -9.68
N LEU A 213 4.94 -2.14 -9.86
CA LEU A 213 3.63 -2.41 -10.47
C LEU A 213 2.55 -1.71 -9.65
N THR A 214 1.67 -0.93 -10.27
CA THR A 214 0.51 -0.34 -9.60
C THR A 214 -0.73 -0.53 -10.46
N LEU A 215 -1.61 -1.43 -10.04
CA LEU A 215 -2.82 -1.77 -10.76
C LEU A 215 -4.03 -1.06 -10.15
N HIS A 216 -5.06 -0.80 -10.96
CA HIS A 216 -6.28 -0.13 -10.55
C HIS A 216 -7.50 -1.03 -10.75
N VAL A 217 -8.15 -1.38 -9.65
CA VAL A 217 -9.34 -2.27 -9.63
C VAL A 217 -10.45 -1.65 -8.80
N ASN A 218 -11.68 -2.10 -8.99
CA ASN A 218 -12.83 -1.59 -8.27
C ASN A 218 -13.31 -2.60 -7.23
N VAL A 219 -13.94 -2.11 -6.16
CA VAL A 219 -14.69 -2.98 -5.24
C VAL A 219 -15.67 -3.86 -6.04
N GLY A 220 -15.57 -5.17 -5.82
CA GLY A 220 -16.35 -6.20 -6.49
C GLY A 220 -15.74 -6.77 -7.77
N ASP A 221 -14.56 -6.32 -8.21
CA ASP A 221 -13.84 -6.93 -9.33
C ASP A 221 -13.19 -8.27 -8.90
N CYS A 222 -13.32 -9.29 -9.76
CA CYS A 222 -12.51 -10.50 -9.71
C CYS A 222 -11.26 -10.28 -10.56
N VAL A 223 -10.08 -10.46 -9.96
CA VAL A 223 -8.80 -10.11 -10.58
C VAL A 223 -7.99 -11.38 -10.80
N LYS A 224 -7.59 -11.62 -12.04
CA LYS A 224 -6.67 -12.69 -12.42
C LYS A 224 -5.31 -12.12 -12.76
N ILE A 225 -4.27 -12.63 -12.12
CA ILE A 225 -2.88 -12.28 -12.39
C ILE A 225 -2.21 -13.48 -13.04
N ASN A 226 -1.94 -13.38 -14.34
CA ASN A 226 -1.12 -14.35 -15.04
C ASN A 226 0.34 -13.95 -14.85
N LEU A 227 0.98 -14.52 -13.82
CA LEU A 227 2.39 -14.26 -13.54
C LEU A 227 3.26 -15.19 -14.39
N LYS A 228 4.13 -14.59 -15.20
CA LYS A 228 5.27 -15.25 -15.82
C LYS A 228 6.55 -14.93 -15.07
N ASN A 229 7.31 -15.93 -14.68
CA ASN A 229 8.64 -15.68 -14.10
C ASN A 229 9.70 -15.69 -15.20
N GLU A 230 10.29 -14.53 -15.50
CA GLU A 230 11.42 -14.37 -16.42
C GLU A 230 12.72 -14.00 -15.70
N MET A 231 12.77 -14.12 -14.38
CA MET A 231 14.03 -14.02 -13.63
C MET A 231 14.93 -15.22 -13.93
N ALA A 232 16.24 -15.02 -13.86
CA ALA A 232 17.22 -15.98 -14.31
C ALA A 232 17.34 -17.22 -13.41
N LYS A 233 17.12 -17.07 -12.10
CA LYS A 233 17.44 -18.11 -11.11
C LYS A 233 16.34 -18.33 -10.08
N GLU A 234 15.78 -17.26 -9.55
CA GLU A 234 14.88 -17.34 -8.40
C GLU A 234 13.44 -17.63 -8.82
N ARG A 235 12.70 -18.20 -7.88
CA ARG A 235 11.28 -18.39 -8.00
C ARG A 235 10.56 -17.07 -7.70
N ALA A 236 9.37 -16.90 -8.26
CA ALA A 236 8.50 -15.76 -8.00
C ALA A 236 7.19 -16.22 -7.36
N GLY A 237 6.77 -15.56 -6.29
CA GLY A 237 5.41 -15.57 -5.78
C GLY A 237 4.65 -14.35 -6.32
N PHE A 238 3.39 -14.23 -5.95
CA PHE A 238 2.61 -13.01 -6.10
C PHE A 238 1.52 -13.07 -5.06
N HIS A 239 1.78 -12.52 -3.87
CA HIS A 239 0.79 -12.39 -2.79
C HIS A 239 0.22 -10.97 -2.81
N VAL A 240 -1.07 -10.83 -2.49
CA VAL A 240 -1.73 -9.52 -2.40
C VAL A 240 -2.46 -9.40 -1.06
N ASP A 241 -2.02 -8.46 -0.24
CA ASP A 241 -2.66 -8.14 1.04
C ASP A 241 -3.99 -7.42 0.84
N MET A 242 -4.91 -7.59 1.79
CA MET A 242 -6.23 -6.91 1.76
C MET A 242 -7.06 -7.20 0.49
N MET A 243 -6.81 -8.34 -0.16
CA MET A 243 -7.68 -8.94 -1.17
C MET A 243 -8.08 -10.35 -0.75
N ALA A 244 -9.25 -10.80 -1.18
CA ALA A 244 -9.73 -12.14 -0.90
C ALA A 244 -9.09 -13.15 -1.88
N PHE A 245 -8.58 -14.28 -1.38
CA PHE A 245 -7.94 -15.34 -2.17
C PHE A 245 -8.12 -16.71 -1.50
N ASP A 246 -7.95 -17.80 -2.25
CA ASP A 246 -7.89 -19.15 -1.68
C ASP A 246 -6.45 -19.45 -1.24
N PRO A 247 -6.17 -19.67 0.07
CA PRO A 247 -4.83 -19.94 0.56
C PRO A 247 -4.21 -21.23 -0.01
N LYS A 248 -5.03 -22.14 -0.57
CA LYS A 248 -4.58 -23.41 -1.14
C LYS A 248 -4.21 -23.31 -2.63
N ASP A 249 -4.53 -22.19 -3.28
CA ASP A 249 -4.32 -22.02 -4.73
C ASP A 249 -3.63 -20.71 -5.11
N SER A 250 -4.05 -19.61 -4.48
CA SER A 250 -3.75 -18.24 -4.90
C SER A 250 -3.10 -17.38 -3.79
N PHE A 251 -2.41 -17.99 -2.82
CA PHE A 251 -1.60 -17.27 -1.85
C PHE A 251 -0.30 -16.74 -2.49
N GLY A 252 0.28 -17.48 -3.43
CA GLY A 252 1.59 -17.13 -4.00
C GLY A 252 2.77 -17.48 -3.11
N ALA A 253 2.52 -18.22 -2.02
CA ALA A 253 3.49 -18.77 -1.10
C ALA A 253 3.14 -20.24 -0.78
N ASN A 254 4.14 -21.08 -0.49
CA ASN A 254 3.91 -22.45 -0.01
C ASN A 254 3.84 -22.44 1.52
N VAL A 255 2.64 -22.53 2.08
CA VAL A 255 2.40 -22.29 3.52
C VAL A 255 1.76 -23.50 4.19
N GLY A 256 2.41 -23.94 5.28
CA GLY A 256 1.94 -24.98 6.17
C GLY A 256 1.66 -26.29 5.43
N ASN A 257 0.41 -26.74 5.52
CA ASN A 257 -0.13 -27.94 4.90
C ASN A 257 -0.93 -27.67 3.62
N ASN A 258 -0.93 -26.43 3.11
CA ASN A 258 -1.61 -26.14 1.84
C ASN A 258 -0.97 -26.97 0.71
N PRO A 259 -1.79 -27.53 -0.20
CA PRO A 259 -1.29 -28.43 -1.23
C PRO A 259 -0.60 -27.68 -2.37
N GLY A 260 0.27 -28.41 -3.08
CA GLY A 260 0.87 -27.94 -4.32
C GLY A 260 1.96 -26.89 -4.14
N ASP A 261 2.56 -26.51 -5.26
CA ASP A 261 3.52 -25.42 -5.33
C ASP A 261 2.82 -24.19 -5.90
N GLN A 262 2.71 -23.15 -5.09
CA GLN A 262 2.08 -21.88 -5.43
C GLN A 262 3.07 -20.86 -5.94
N THR A 263 4.37 -21.14 -5.92
CA THR A 263 5.41 -20.26 -6.47
C THR A 263 5.73 -20.65 -7.91
N VAL A 264 6.33 -19.74 -8.68
CA VAL A 264 6.61 -19.90 -10.11
C VAL A 264 8.10 -20.03 -10.36
N ALA A 265 8.54 -21.19 -10.85
CA ALA A 265 9.94 -21.41 -11.25
C ALA A 265 10.35 -20.53 -12.44
N PRO A 266 11.65 -20.25 -12.65
CA PRO A 266 12.15 -19.57 -13.85
C PRO A 266 11.58 -20.16 -15.15
N GLY A 267 11.08 -19.29 -16.02
CA GLY A 267 10.48 -19.64 -17.30
C GLY A 267 9.05 -20.21 -17.24
N GLN A 268 8.50 -20.42 -16.04
CA GLN A 268 7.14 -20.95 -15.86
C GLN A 268 6.11 -19.82 -15.69
N THR A 269 4.83 -20.21 -15.63
CA THR A 269 3.70 -19.30 -15.46
C THR A 269 2.70 -19.90 -14.49
N LYS A 270 2.02 -19.06 -13.71
CA LYS A 270 0.86 -19.42 -12.88
C LYS A 270 -0.15 -18.28 -12.90
N THR A 271 -1.43 -18.64 -12.80
CA THR A 271 -2.52 -17.67 -12.63
C THR A 271 -2.93 -17.64 -11.17
N TYR A 272 -3.02 -16.43 -10.59
CA TYR A 272 -3.56 -16.18 -9.27
C TYR A 272 -4.92 -15.50 -9.38
N THR A 273 -5.85 -15.83 -8.50
CA THR A 273 -7.20 -15.25 -8.46
C THR A 273 -7.42 -14.51 -7.15
N TYR A 274 -7.73 -13.22 -7.27
CA TYR A 274 -8.02 -12.31 -6.17
C TYR A 274 -9.41 -11.70 -6.33
N TYR A 275 -10.04 -11.34 -5.22
CA TYR A 275 -11.32 -10.64 -5.23
C TYR A 275 -11.24 -9.36 -4.39
N ALA A 276 -11.62 -8.23 -4.98
CA ALA A 276 -11.74 -6.96 -4.28
C ALA A 276 -13.02 -6.97 -3.42
N HIS A 277 -12.98 -7.72 -2.31
CA HIS A 277 -14.16 -8.04 -1.53
C HIS A 277 -14.78 -6.77 -0.90
N PRO A 278 -16.11 -6.54 -1.00
CA PRO A 278 -16.76 -5.35 -0.43
C PRO A 278 -16.54 -5.14 1.08
N GLU A 279 -16.26 -6.22 1.83
CA GLU A 279 -15.92 -6.14 3.26
C GLU A 279 -14.56 -5.49 3.54
N TYR A 280 -13.59 -5.61 2.64
CA TYR A 280 -12.35 -4.83 2.72
C TYR A 280 -12.58 -3.38 2.28
N GLY A 281 -13.47 -3.18 1.32
CA GLY A 281 -13.83 -1.86 0.81
C GLY A 281 -12.74 -1.24 -0.06
N GLU A 282 -12.64 0.08 0.00
CA GLU A 282 -11.70 0.86 -0.79
C GLU A 282 -10.42 1.09 0.01
N LEU A 283 -9.27 0.71 -0.57
CA LEU A 283 -7.95 0.79 0.07
C LEU A 283 -6.86 0.51 -0.96
N ALA A 284 -5.60 0.66 -0.53
CA ALA A 284 -4.46 0.11 -1.24
C ALA A 284 -4.05 -1.26 -0.67
N ALA A 285 -3.78 -2.19 -1.57
CA ALA A 285 -3.32 -3.54 -1.30
C ALA A 285 -1.85 -3.68 -1.71
N LEU A 286 -1.00 -4.18 -0.80
CA LEU A 286 0.41 -4.44 -1.09
C LEU A 286 0.55 -5.75 -1.87
N ILE A 287 1.34 -5.72 -2.94
CA ILE A 287 1.83 -6.92 -3.64
C ILE A 287 3.25 -7.19 -3.15
N GLN A 288 3.52 -8.44 -2.76
CA GLN A 288 4.86 -8.85 -2.34
C GLN A 288 5.24 -10.22 -2.89
N ASP A 289 6.53 -10.41 -3.19
CA ASP A 289 7.08 -11.70 -3.58
C ASP A 289 7.23 -12.66 -2.40
N TRP A 290 6.77 -13.90 -2.61
CA TRP A 290 6.95 -15.02 -1.68
C TRP A 290 7.66 -16.22 -2.32
N GLY A 291 8.22 -16.06 -3.52
CA GLY A 291 9.06 -17.06 -4.15
C GLY A 291 10.47 -17.11 -3.54
N ASN A 292 11.00 -15.94 -3.17
CA ASN A 292 12.14 -15.76 -2.28
C ASN A 292 11.90 -14.54 -1.40
N VAL A 293 11.05 -14.68 -0.39
CA VAL A 293 10.65 -13.59 0.53
C VAL A 293 11.82 -12.96 1.28
N VAL A 294 12.96 -13.65 1.38
CA VAL A 294 14.16 -13.19 2.09
C VAL A 294 14.89 -12.09 1.32
N GLU A 295 14.94 -12.17 -0.01
CA GLU A 295 15.76 -11.26 -0.83
C GLU A 295 14.96 -10.51 -1.89
N ASN A 296 13.94 -11.12 -2.49
CA ASN A 296 13.23 -10.53 -3.63
C ASN A 296 12.51 -9.22 -3.28
N PRO A 297 11.77 -9.12 -2.15
CA PRO A 297 11.14 -7.86 -1.76
C PRO A 297 12.17 -6.74 -1.50
N ARG A 298 13.29 -7.04 -0.82
CA ARG A 298 14.41 -6.10 -0.63
C ARG A 298 14.92 -5.57 -1.98
N ASN A 299 15.03 -6.47 -2.97
CA ASN A 299 15.51 -6.14 -4.30
C ASN A 299 14.47 -5.47 -5.22
N GLY A 300 13.27 -5.19 -4.70
CA GLY A 300 12.25 -4.41 -5.37
C GLY A 300 11.06 -5.21 -5.86
N LEU A 301 11.01 -6.54 -5.70
CA LEU A 301 9.91 -7.36 -6.23
C LEU A 301 8.63 -7.22 -5.39
N PHE A 302 8.01 -6.06 -5.48
CA PHE A 302 6.77 -5.65 -4.84
C PHE A 302 5.97 -4.72 -5.77
N GLY A 303 4.72 -4.45 -5.42
CA GLY A 303 3.81 -3.59 -6.16
C GLY A 303 2.56 -3.24 -5.35
N SER A 304 1.57 -2.63 -5.96
CA SER A 304 0.29 -2.36 -5.29
C SER A 304 -0.90 -2.58 -6.22
N ILE A 305 -2.04 -2.84 -5.61
CA ILE A 305 -3.35 -2.78 -6.24
C ILE A 305 -4.17 -1.72 -5.50
N ILE A 306 -4.62 -0.70 -6.21
CA ILE A 306 -5.48 0.35 -5.66
C ILE A 306 -6.93 -0.03 -5.95
N ILE A 307 -7.72 -0.15 -4.87
CA ILE A 307 -9.11 -0.58 -4.92
C ILE A 307 -9.98 0.67 -4.80
N GLY A 308 -10.51 1.13 -5.93
CA GLY A 308 -11.41 2.28 -6.00
C GLY A 308 -12.90 1.91 -5.92
N PRO A 309 -13.78 2.92 -5.95
CA PRO A 309 -15.23 2.72 -5.89
C PRO A 309 -15.72 1.85 -7.04
N LYS A 310 -16.76 1.04 -6.78
CA LYS A 310 -17.38 0.16 -7.77
C LYS A 310 -17.65 0.88 -9.10
N GLY A 311 -17.17 0.28 -10.20
CA GLY A 311 -17.36 0.76 -11.57
C GLY A 311 -16.58 2.01 -11.98
N SER A 312 -15.62 2.47 -11.18
CA SER A 312 -14.79 3.62 -11.54
C SER A 312 -13.89 3.33 -12.74
N ARG A 313 -13.54 4.39 -13.47
CA ARG A 313 -12.53 4.40 -14.54
C ARG A 313 -11.31 5.20 -14.11
N TYR A 314 -10.16 4.84 -14.67
CA TYR A 314 -8.88 5.43 -14.27
C TYR A 314 -8.21 6.09 -15.46
N ARG A 315 -7.64 7.27 -15.25
CA ARG A 315 -6.98 8.03 -16.31
C ARG A 315 -5.66 8.63 -15.82
N ASP A 316 -4.62 8.67 -16.65
CA ASP A 316 -3.40 9.41 -16.30
C ASP A 316 -3.72 10.93 -16.24
N PRO A 317 -3.36 11.62 -15.14
CA PRO A 317 -3.68 13.03 -14.94
C PRO A 317 -2.99 13.96 -15.94
N VAL A 318 -1.87 13.57 -16.55
CA VAL A 318 -1.12 14.40 -17.50
C VAL A 318 -1.62 14.19 -18.93
N THR A 319 -1.61 12.93 -19.39
CA THR A 319 -1.93 12.59 -20.79
C THR A 319 -3.43 12.52 -21.05
N GLY A 320 -4.21 12.16 -20.03
CA GLY A 320 -5.63 11.87 -20.19
C GLY A 320 -5.91 10.47 -20.76
N GLU A 321 -4.91 9.60 -20.88
CA GLU A 321 -5.09 8.22 -21.35
C GLU A 321 -5.72 7.33 -20.28
N ASP A 322 -6.52 6.35 -20.71
CA ASP A 322 -7.04 5.32 -19.82
C ASP A 322 -5.89 4.45 -19.26
N VAL A 323 -5.84 4.31 -17.94
CA VAL A 323 -4.85 3.51 -17.21
C VAL A 323 -5.47 2.33 -16.45
N THR A 324 -6.75 2.03 -16.66
CA THR A 324 -7.47 0.93 -15.98
C THR A 324 -6.78 -0.42 -16.16
N MET A 325 -6.20 -0.66 -17.34
CA MET A 325 -5.43 -1.88 -17.67
C MET A 325 -3.92 -1.62 -17.79
N LYS A 326 -3.41 -0.52 -17.22
CA LYS A 326 -1.99 -0.14 -17.24
C LYS A 326 -1.43 -0.08 -15.82
N SER A 327 -0.10 -0.06 -15.72
CA SER A 327 0.58 0.18 -14.45
C SER A 327 0.80 1.68 -14.27
N SER A 328 0.26 2.27 -13.20
CA SER A 328 0.47 3.69 -12.90
C SER A 328 0.35 3.99 -11.42
N TRP A 329 1.39 4.59 -10.82
CA TRP A 329 1.38 5.04 -9.43
C TRP A 329 0.54 6.31 -9.21
N ARG A 330 0.00 6.89 -10.29
CA ARG A 330 -0.90 8.06 -10.23
C ARG A 330 -2.09 7.86 -11.16
N ALA A 331 -3.27 8.27 -10.74
CA ALA A 331 -4.47 8.22 -11.57
C ALA A 331 -5.50 9.27 -11.15
N ASP A 332 -6.31 9.70 -12.10
CA ASP A 332 -7.63 10.28 -11.81
C ASP A 332 -8.61 9.13 -11.63
N VAL A 333 -9.30 9.09 -10.49
CA VAL A 333 -10.41 8.15 -10.27
C VAL A 333 -11.71 8.83 -10.66
N LEU A 334 -12.28 8.36 -11.76
CA LEU A 334 -13.53 8.84 -12.32
C LEU A 334 -14.66 7.94 -11.85
N VAL A 335 -15.36 8.39 -10.80
CA VAL A 335 -16.41 7.60 -10.16
C VAL A 335 -17.66 7.58 -11.02
N ASP A 336 -18.18 6.38 -11.28
CA ASP A 336 -19.45 6.21 -11.97
C ASP A 336 -20.63 6.47 -11.03
N ARG A 337 -21.22 7.66 -11.15
CA ARG A 337 -22.36 8.12 -10.34
C ARG A 337 -23.70 7.50 -10.74
N THR A 338 -23.74 6.68 -11.79
CA THR A 338 -24.95 5.93 -12.17
C THR A 338 -25.14 4.67 -11.34
N ILE A 339 -24.09 4.22 -10.64
CA ILE A 339 -24.11 3.06 -9.75
C ILE A 339 -24.64 3.47 -8.38
N SER A 340 -25.54 2.66 -7.83
CA SER A 340 -26.11 2.86 -6.50
C SER A 340 -25.04 3.01 -5.44
N GLY A 341 -25.13 4.06 -4.62
CA GLY A 341 -24.15 4.40 -3.57
C GLY A 341 -23.03 5.36 -4.02
N ASN A 342 -22.92 5.65 -5.33
CA ASN A 342 -21.92 6.57 -5.87
C ASN A 342 -22.47 7.98 -6.18
N GLU A 343 -23.74 8.25 -5.94
CA GLU A 343 -24.46 9.42 -6.46
C GLU A 343 -23.82 10.75 -6.03
N SER A 344 -23.38 10.84 -4.76
CA SER A 344 -22.76 12.03 -4.19
C SER A 344 -21.24 12.03 -4.22
N ARG A 345 -20.62 11.00 -4.81
CA ARG A 345 -19.17 10.81 -4.74
C ARG A 345 -18.44 11.70 -5.73
N LYS A 346 -17.30 12.23 -5.28
CA LYS A 346 -16.43 13.08 -6.12
C LYS A 346 -15.40 12.22 -6.82
N ASN A 347 -14.99 12.66 -8.00
CA ASN A 347 -13.73 12.19 -8.58
C ASN A 347 -12.59 12.67 -7.67
N TYR A 348 -11.48 11.95 -7.67
CA TYR A 348 -10.31 12.32 -6.88
C TYR A 348 -9.01 11.99 -7.63
N ARG A 349 -7.93 12.69 -7.27
CA ARG A 349 -6.57 12.33 -7.67
C ARG A 349 -6.06 11.26 -6.72
N ASP A 350 -5.49 10.23 -7.29
CA ASP A 350 -4.95 9.07 -6.59
C ASP A 350 -3.46 8.98 -6.81
N PHE A 351 -2.72 8.74 -5.73
CA PHE A 351 -1.28 8.54 -5.76
C PHE A 351 -0.87 7.39 -4.86
N SER A 352 0.04 6.54 -5.32
CA SER A 352 0.57 5.41 -4.58
C SER A 352 2.07 5.58 -4.36
N LEU A 353 2.48 5.63 -3.09
CA LEU A 353 3.86 5.79 -2.65
C LEU A 353 4.29 4.55 -1.86
N MET A 354 5.23 3.82 -2.41
CA MET A 354 5.75 2.56 -1.89
C MET A 354 7.13 2.79 -1.33
N PHE A 355 7.22 2.78 0.00
CA PHE A 355 8.44 3.05 0.75
C PHE A 355 9.23 1.76 0.94
N GLN A 356 10.54 1.86 0.77
CA GLN A 356 11.47 0.79 1.09
C GLN A 356 12.64 1.32 1.93
N ASP A 357 13.05 0.52 2.91
CA ASP A 357 14.28 0.72 3.66
C ASP A 357 14.90 -0.60 4.11
N GLU A 358 16.23 -0.65 4.18
CA GLU A 358 16.99 -1.83 4.62
C GLU A 358 17.86 -1.60 5.85
N ASP A 359 17.72 -0.44 6.51
CA ASP A 359 18.57 -0.08 7.63
C ASP A 359 18.01 -0.61 8.96
N ASN A 360 18.52 -1.75 9.39
CA ASN A 360 18.15 -2.34 10.68
C ASN A 360 18.90 -1.75 11.89
N ILE A 361 19.83 -0.80 11.69
CA ILE A 361 20.69 -0.24 12.76
C ILE A 361 20.25 1.17 13.16
N VAL A 362 19.67 1.96 12.26
CA VAL A 362 19.31 3.35 12.59
C VAL A 362 18.30 3.39 13.75
N GLY A 363 18.61 4.19 14.77
CA GLY A 363 17.77 4.32 15.96
C GLY A 363 18.05 3.33 17.10
N VAL A 364 19.08 2.49 16.99
CA VAL A 364 19.52 1.61 18.09
C VAL A 364 20.14 2.38 19.27
N SER A 365 20.04 1.80 20.48
CA SER A 365 20.44 2.44 21.74
C SER A 365 21.89 2.18 22.17
N PHE A 366 22.82 1.93 21.25
CA PHE A 366 24.23 1.70 21.57
C PHE A 366 25.17 2.68 20.86
N MET A 367 26.36 2.88 21.43
CA MET A 367 27.38 3.78 20.89
C MET A 367 28.25 3.09 19.83
N PRO A 368 28.62 3.79 18.73
CA PRO A 368 28.23 5.16 18.39
C PRO A 368 26.77 5.24 17.90
N TYR A 369 26.06 6.31 18.29
CA TYR A 369 24.69 6.54 17.81
C TYR A 369 24.71 6.93 16.34
N ILE A 370 24.10 6.09 15.51
CA ILE A 370 24.04 6.29 14.07
C ILE A 370 22.97 7.33 13.73
N GLN A 371 23.36 8.38 12.98
CA GLN A 371 22.45 9.47 12.62
C GLN A 371 21.98 9.41 11.17
N GLN A 372 22.72 8.74 10.29
CA GLN A 372 22.40 8.61 8.87
C GLN A 372 21.93 7.21 8.53
N VAL A 373 20.90 7.14 7.69
CA VAL A 373 20.40 5.86 7.15
C VAL A 373 21.41 5.34 6.12
N ALA A 374 21.65 4.04 6.12
CA ALA A 374 22.48 3.36 5.14
C ALA A 374 21.68 2.33 4.35
N GLY A 375 22.31 1.82 3.29
CA GLY A 375 21.69 0.87 2.39
C GLY A 375 20.72 1.51 1.40
N ILE A 376 19.87 0.68 0.84
CA ILE A 376 18.74 1.02 -0.02
C ILE A 376 17.67 1.74 0.81
N THR A 377 17.34 2.96 0.41
CA THR A 377 16.24 3.75 0.98
C THR A 377 15.58 4.52 -0.15
N ALA A 378 14.32 4.23 -0.45
CA ALA A 378 13.65 4.80 -1.63
C ALA A 378 12.12 4.83 -1.49
N VAL A 379 11.48 5.58 -2.39
CA VAL A 379 10.03 5.61 -2.64
C VAL A 379 9.79 5.39 -4.12
N ASN A 380 8.99 4.37 -4.48
CA ASN A 380 8.74 3.95 -5.86
C ASN A 380 10.04 3.75 -6.68
N TYR A 381 11.04 3.10 -6.11
CA TYR A 381 12.39 2.97 -6.69
C TYR A 381 13.10 4.31 -6.98
N ARG A 382 12.84 5.36 -6.21
CA ARG A 382 13.48 6.67 -6.36
C ARG A 382 13.90 7.24 -5.00
N SER A 383 14.99 7.98 -4.94
CA SER A 383 15.52 8.54 -3.68
C SER A 383 16.21 9.87 -3.95
N GLU A 384 15.90 10.91 -3.17
CA GLU A 384 16.48 12.26 -3.31
C GLU A 384 17.34 12.68 -2.10
N PRO A 385 18.55 12.16 -1.93
CA PRO A 385 19.34 12.37 -0.71
C PRO A 385 19.83 13.83 -0.58
N THR A 386 19.71 14.38 0.63
CA THR A 386 20.18 15.75 0.97
C THR A 386 21.67 15.93 0.67
N ALA A 387 22.50 14.93 0.98
CA ALA A 387 23.95 14.98 0.74
C ALA A 387 24.28 15.22 -0.74
N TRP A 388 23.55 14.57 -1.65
CA TRP A 388 23.74 14.77 -3.09
C TRP A 388 23.36 16.19 -3.52
N ARG A 389 22.22 16.72 -3.06
CA ARG A 389 21.82 18.12 -3.38
C ARG A 389 22.86 19.12 -2.85
N MET A 390 23.45 18.87 -1.68
CA MET A 390 24.52 19.70 -1.13
C MET A 390 25.80 19.64 -1.99
N GLU A 391 26.18 18.47 -2.51
CA GLU A 391 27.29 18.33 -3.47
C GLU A 391 27.04 19.11 -4.77
N GLN A 392 25.77 19.26 -5.19
CA GLN A 392 25.38 20.13 -6.31
C GLN A 392 25.36 21.64 -5.95
N GLY A 393 25.75 22.01 -4.72
CA GLY A 393 25.87 23.39 -4.26
C GLY A 393 24.60 23.98 -3.64
N CYS A 394 23.66 23.13 -3.19
CA CYS A 394 22.51 23.57 -2.40
C CYS A 394 22.89 23.81 -0.93
N ASP A 395 22.47 24.94 -0.37
CA ASP A 395 22.64 25.22 1.06
C ASP A 395 21.56 24.49 1.89
N ILE A 396 21.92 24.05 3.09
CA ILE A 396 21.01 23.29 3.98
C ILE A 396 19.64 23.96 4.17
N PRO A 397 19.53 25.29 4.43
CA PRO A 397 18.23 25.93 4.63
C PRO A 397 17.32 25.91 3.39
N GLU A 398 17.90 25.72 2.20
CA GLU A 398 17.21 25.77 0.91
C GLU A 398 17.14 24.39 0.25
N VAL A 399 17.57 23.31 0.90
CA VAL A 399 17.81 22.01 0.26
C VAL A 399 16.59 21.49 -0.52
N PHE A 400 15.38 21.73 -0.01
CA PHE A 400 14.13 21.28 -0.62
C PHE A 400 13.62 22.19 -1.76
N ALA A 401 14.11 23.43 -1.85
CA ALA A 401 13.71 24.42 -2.85
C ALA A 401 14.82 24.74 -3.87
N CYS A 402 16.05 24.29 -3.60
CA CYS A 402 17.22 24.61 -4.38
C CYS A 402 17.15 23.99 -5.78
N VAL A 403 17.25 24.82 -6.82
CA VAL A 403 17.18 24.37 -8.22
C VAL A 403 18.51 23.91 -8.81
N LYS A 404 19.64 24.13 -8.12
CA LYS A 404 20.98 23.73 -8.60
C LYS A 404 21.12 22.20 -8.78
N ALA A 405 20.37 21.45 -7.98
CA ALA A 405 20.27 19.99 -8.05
C ALA A 405 19.09 19.51 -8.93
N GLY A 406 18.50 20.39 -9.73
CA GLY A 406 17.29 20.14 -10.52
C GLY A 406 16.03 20.73 -9.88
N GLU A 407 15.10 21.18 -10.72
CA GLU A 407 13.85 21.85 -10.30
C GLU A 407 12.88 20.92 -9.56
N THR A 408 12.95 19.63 -9.84
CA THR A 408 12.12 18.60 -9.20
C THR A 408 13.01 17.53 -8.62
N PRO A 409 12.72 17.03 -7.40
CA PRO A 409 13.42 15.87 -6.87
C PRO A 409 13.17 14.66 -7.78
N SER A 410 14.07 13.69 -7.72
CA SER A 410 13.95 12.43 -8.44
C SER A 410 12.76 11.59 -7.99
N THR A 411 12.27 11.77 -6.76
CA THR A 411 11.11 11.09 -6.18
C THR A 411 9.78 11.50 -6.83
N PRO A 412 8.67 10.76 -6.59
CA PRO A 412 7.38 11.07 -7.18
C PRO A 412 6.90 12.53 -6.98
N LEU A 413 6.60 13.21 -8.10
CA LEU A 413 6.00 14.54 -8.12
C LEU A 413 4.47 14.44 -8.12
N LEU A 414 3.85 14.74 -7.00
CA LEU A 414 2.40 14.78 -6.87
C LEU A 414 1.88 16.11 -7.44
N GLN A 415 0.83 16.08 -8.27
CA GLN A 415 0.25 17.29 -8.87
C GLN A 415 -1.27 17.23 -8.86
N ALA A 416 -1.92 18.28 -8.35
CA ALA A 416 -3.37 18.40 -8.36
C ALA A 416 -3.76 19.87 -8.53
N HIS A 417 -4.93 20.13 -9.11
CA HIS A 417 -5.48 21.49 -9.11
C HIS A 417 -6.01 21.83 -7.73
N VAL A 418 -5.92 23.09 -7.34
CA VAL A 418 -6.41 23.57 -6.05
C VAL A 418 -7.87 23.14 -5.79
N GLY A 419 -8.09 22.50 -4.65
CA GLY A 419 -9.40 21.98 -4.24
C GLY A 419 -9.82 20.66 -4.89
N ASP A 420 -9.01 20.06 -5.79
CA ASP A 420 -9.21 18.67 -6.22
C ASP A 420 -9.17 17.77 -4.98
N PRO A 421 -10.12 16.84 -4.78
CA PRO A 421 -9.99 15.78 -3.78
C PRO A 421 -8.76 14.92 -4.08
N VAL A 422 -7.99 14.57 -3.05
CA VAL A 422 -6.75 13.80 -3.20
C VAL A 422 -6.73 12.64 -2.21
N ALA A 423 -6.39 11.46 -2.71
CA ALA A 423 -6.03 10.28 -1.92
C ALA A 423 -4.54 9.96 -2.15
N ILE A 424 -3.80 9.74 -1.08
CA ILE A 424 -2.42 9.27 -1.12
C ILE A 424 -2.36 7.96 -0.35
N HIS A 425 -1.98 6.90 -1.05
CA HIS A 425 -1.78 5.57 -0.52
C HIS A 425 -0.29 5.38 -0.21
N VAL A 426 0.05 5.12 1.04
CA VAL A 426 1.42 4.89 1.49
C VAL A 426 1.55 3.43 1.89
N LEU A 427 2.53 2.73 1.34
CA LEU A 427 2.73 1.31 1.57
C LEU A 427 4.17 1.05 2.06
N GLY A 428 4.32 0.39 3.21
CA GLY A 428 5.61 -0.12 3.68
C GLY A 428 5.99 -1.41 2.94
N ALA A 429 6.53 -1.29 1.74
CA ALA A 429 6.70 -2.40 0.80
C ALA A 429 7.82 -3.38 1.21
N PHE A 430 8.91 -2.85 1.75
CA PHE A 430 9.97 -3.61 2.40
C PHE A 430 10.59 -2.71 3.45
N SER A 431 10.66 -3.15 4.70
CA SER A 431 11.05 -2.23 5.77
C SER A 431 11.79 -2.89 6.91
N GLU A 432 12.77 -2.15 7.44
CA GLU A 432 13.52 -2.50 8.63
C GLU A 432 13.16 -1.62 9.84
N GLN A 433 12.48 -0.50 9.63
CA GLN A 433 12.09 0.41 10.70
C GLN A 433 10.71 1.00 10.44
N VAL A 434 10.00 1.37 11.50
CA VAL A 434 8.84 2.23 11.34
C VAL A 434 9.22 3.63 10.86
N GLN A 435 8.33 4.21 10.07
CA GLN A 435 8.49 5.44 9.33
C GLN A 435 7.28 6.33 9.59
N LEU A 436 7.41 7.63 9.33
CA LEU A 436 6.36 8.61 9.61
C LEU A 436 6.01 9.34 8.32
N PHE A 437 4.83 9.16 7.75
CA PHE A 437 4.43 9.89 6.55
C PHE A 437 3.76 11.21 6.89
N THR A 438 4.16 12.29 6.23
CA THR A 438 3.51 13.61 6.33
C THR A 438 3.39 14.30 4.98
N VAL A 439 2.41 15.19 4.88
CA VAL A 439 2.26 16.18 3.81
C VAL A 439 2.13 17.55 4.45
N ASP A 440 3.13 18.41 4.24
CA ASP A 440 3.16 19.73 4.86
C ASP A 440 1.88 20.52 4.50
N GLY A 441 1.28 21.17 5.50
CA GLY A 441 0.07 21.98 5.35
C GLY A 441 -1.23 21.20 5.07
N HIS A 442 -1.20 19.87 5.10
CA HIS A 442 -2.37 19.02 4.90
C HIS A 442 -2.61 18.09 6.09
N GLU A 443 -3.88 17.78 6.32
CA GLU A 443 -4.34 16.82 7.31
C GLU A 443 -5.29 15.84 6.64
N TRP A 444 -5.49 14.67 7.24
CA TRP A 444 -6.49 13.70 6.84
C TRP A 444 -7.09 13.00 8.07
N PRO A 445 -8.32 12.48 7.99
CA PRO A 445 -8.91 11.71 9.08
C PRO A 445 -8.10 10.45 9.40
N HIS A 446 -7.95 10.13 10.69
CA HIS A 446 -7.34 8.88 11.15
C HIS A 446 -8.10 7.64 10.69
N GLU A 447 -9.44 7.75 10.69
CA GLU A 447 -10.36 6.74 10.16
C GLU A 447 -11.19 7.38 9.03
N PRO A 448 -10.83 7.17 7.76
CA PRO A 448 -11.34 7.97 6.64
C PRO A 448 -12.84 7.81 6.37
N TYR A 449 -13.43 6.71 6.83
CA TYR A 449 -14.85 6.41 6.66
C TYR A 449 -15.68 6.76 7.89
N MET A 450 -15.06 7.23 8.97
CA MET A 450 -15.75 7.62 10.20
C MET A 450 -15.99 9.13 10.24
N LEU A 451 -17.26 9.52 10.35
CA LEU A 451 -17.62 10.93 10.49
C LEU A 451 -17.10 11.50 11.81
N GLY A 452 -16.36 12.60 11.74
CA GLY A 452 -15.80 13.26 12.92
C GLY A 452 -14.54 12.60 13.47
N ALA A 453 -13.90 11.69 12.72
CA ALA A 453 -12.59 11.15 13.07
C ALA A 453 -11.55 12.25 13.26
N ASP A 454 -10.64 12.02 14.22
CA ASP A 454 -9.52 12.91 14.49
C ASP A 454 -8.71 13.15 13.23
N GLN A 455 -8.32 14.41 13.01
CA GLN A 455 -7.45 14.79 11.91
C GLN A 455 -6.00 14.61 12.33
N VAL A 456 -5.20 14.07 11.42
CA VAL A 456 -3.76 13.90 11.61
C VAL A 456 -3.01 14.50 10.43
N SER A 457 -1.84 15.07 10.70
CA SER A 457 -0.90 15.57 9.70
C SER A 457 0.28 14.63 9.47
N THR A 458 0.47 13.65 10.36
CA THR A 458 1.52 12.66 10.32
C THR A 458 0.99 11.33 10.83
N MET A 459 1.31 10.23 10.15
CA MET A 459 0.98 8.87 10.60
C MET A 459 2.21 7.96 10.55
N GLU A 460 2.31 7.07 11.52
CA GLU A 460 3.29 5.99 11.54
C GLU A 460 2.87 4.84 10.61
N PHE A 461 3.86 4.22 9.97
CA PHE A 461 3.71 2.97 9.25
C PHE A 461 5.03 2.19 9.28
N GLY A 462 4.96 0.86 9.35
CA GLY A 462 6.07 -0.06 9.15
C GLY A 462 5.88 -0.97 7.94
N GLY A 463 6.69 -2.02 7.86
CA GLY A 463 6.55 -3.03 6.82
C GLY A 463 5.19 -3.71 6.85
N SER A 464 4.61 -3.95 5.66
CA SER A 464 3.25 -4.48 5.46
C SER A 464 2.10 -3.60 6.00
N GLU A 465 2.38 -2.39 6.50
CA GLU A 465 1.32 -1.41 6.83
C GLU A 465 0.99 -0.53 5.61
N VAL A 466 -0.27 -0.10 5.56
CA VAL A 466 -0.80 0.79 4.53
C VAL A 466 -1.53 1.95 5.20
N ILE A 467 -1.23 3.18 4.75
CA ILE A 467 -2.00 4.37 5.08
C ILE A 467 -2.81 4.80 3.85
N ASN A 468 -4.10 5.06 4.04
CA ASN A 468 -4.98 5.65 3.03
C ASN A 468 -5.29 7.11 3.43
N ALA A 469 -4.45 8.05 3.00
CA ALA A 469 -4.55 9.46 3.37
C ALA A 469 -5.47 10.22 2.40
N HIS A 470 -6.74 10.38 2.79
CA HIS A 470 -7.70 11.22 2.07
C HIS A 470 -7.61 12.67 2.57
N LEU A 471 -6.93 13.54 1.82
CA LEU A 471 -6.59 14.88 2.30
C LEU A 471 -7.84 15.73 2.55
N THR A 472 -7.96 16.24 3.77
CA THR A 472 -9.06 17.12 4.19
C THR A 472 -8.95 18.46 3.47
N GLY A 473 -10.03 18.84 2.77
CA GLY A 473 -10.05 20.02 1.90
C GLY A 473 -9.42 19.80 0.52
N GLY A 474 -8.81 18.64 0.26
CA GLY A 474 -8.14 18.33 -1.00
C GLY A 474 -6.82 19.07 -1.18
N ALA A 475 -6.41 19.27 -2.42
CA ALA A 475 -5.17 19.96 -2.77
C ALA A 475 -5.18 21.43 -2.32
N GLY A 476 -4.17 21.82 -1.52
CA GLY A 476 -4.06 23.15 -0.90
C GLY A 476 -4.74 23.23 0.47
N GLY A 477 -5.21 22.09 1.00
CA GLY A 477 -5.87 21.96 2.29
C GLY A 477 -7.19 22.72 2.38
N PRO A 478 -7.76 22.85 3.59
CA PRO A 478 -9.02 23.57 3.82
C PRO A 478 -9.02 25.02 3.34
N ASN A 479 -7.84 25.63 3.30
CA ASN A 479 -7.63 27.02 2.89
C ASN A 479 -7.42 27.20 1.37
N LYS A 480 -7.32 26.11 0.59
CA LYS A 480 -7.17 26.12 -0.87
C LYS A 480 -6.00 27.00 -1.34
N ILE A 481 -4.85 26.84 -0.68
CA ILE A 481 -3.66 27.61 -0.99
C ILE A 481 -2.89 26.91 -2.13
N ILE A 482 -2.60 27.66 -3.18
CA ILE A 482 -1.75 27.22 -4.29
C ILE A 482 -0.29 27.30 -3.86
N GLY A 483 0.51 26.32 -4.23
CA GLY A 483 1.93 26.31 -3.89
C GLY A 483 2.58 24.94 -4.04
N ASP A 484 3.89 24.92 -3.81
CA ASP A 484 4.67 23.69 -3.72
C ASP A 484 4.77 23.30 -2.24
N TYR A 485 4.20 22.15 -1.91
CA TYR A 485 4.26 21.53 -0.59
C TYR A 485 5.25 20.38 -0.61
N ILE A 486 5.69 19.93 0.57
CA ILE A 486 6.58 18.78 0.72
C ILE A 486 5.76 17.63 1.28
N TRP A 487 5.87 16.46 0.66
CA TRP A 487 5.56 15.20 1.31
C TRP A 487 6.89 14.56 1.73
N LYS A 488 6.95 13.94 2.91
CA LYS A 488 8.20 13.34 3.40
C LYS A 488 7.99 12.27 4.44
N ASN A 489 9.03 11.47 4.64
CA ASN A 489 9.22 10.78 5.90
C ASN A 489 9.61 11.82 6.97
N GLN A 490 8.76 12.02 7.99
CA GLN A 490 8.96 12.99 9.06
C GLN A 490 10.11 12.60 10.01
N ARG A 491 10.62 11.36 9.94
CA ARG A 491 11.88 10.99 10.60
C ARG A 491 13.04 11.65 9.83
N PRO A 492 13.80 12.60 10.43
CA PRO A 492 14.78 13.40 9.67
C PRO A 492 15.86 12.60 8.96
N ALA A 493 16.30 11.47 9.54
CA ALA A 493 17.30 10.60 8.92
C ALA A 493 16.81 10.04 7.57
N TYR A 494 15.52 9.68 7.47
CA TYR A 494 14.92 9.15 6.24
C TYR A 494 14.63 10.24 5.21
N ALA A 495 14.19 11.43 5.66
CA ALA A 495 14.10 12.59 4.78
C ALA A 495 15.48 12.93 4.17
N ASN A 496 16.53 12.95 4.99
CA ASN A 496 17.91 13.19 4.53
C ASN A 496 18.41 12.09 3.58
N ALA A 497 18.00 10.85 3.82
CA ALA A 497 18.26 9.71 2.96
C ALA A 497 17.37 9.66 1.70
N GLY A 498 16.54 10.68 1.47
CA GLY A 498 15.86 10.89 0.21
C GLY A 498 14.43 10.37 0.12
N GLN A 499 13.78 10.05 1.23
CA GLN A 499 12.34 9.77 1.28
C GLN A 499 11.52 11.05 1.46
N TRP A 500 11.57 11.93 0.46
CA TRP A 500 10.73 13.13 0.39
C TRP A 500 10.49 13.50 -1.07
N GLY A 501 9.47 14.30 -1.34
CA GLY A 501 9.22 14.87 -2.66
C GLY A 501 8.26 16.04 -2.59
N LEU A 502 7.81 16.50 -3.76
CA LEU A 502 6.93 17.66 -3.88
C LEU A 502 5.48 17.27 -4.15
N PHE A 503 4.57 18.00 -3.52
CA PHE A 503 3.16 18.08 -3.88
C PHE A 503 2.84 19.48 -4.41
N LYS A 504 2.73 19.60 -5.73
CA LYS A 504 2.42 20.87 -6.39
C LYS A 504 0.92 21.06 -6.53
N VAL A 505 0.39 22.01 -5.77
CA VAL A 505 -1.00 22.45 -5.86
C VAL A 505 -1.07 23.57 -6.89
N LEU A 506 -1.73 23.28 -8.01
CA LEU A 506 -1.72 24.12 -9.20
C LEU A 506 -2.95 25.04 -9.25
N PRO A 507 -2.86 26.23 -9.88
CA PRO A 507 -4.04 27.01 -10.26
C PRO A 507 -5.02 26.18 -11.09
N ALA A 508 -6.33 26.39 -10.92
CA ALA A 508 -7.37 25.57 -11.58
C ALA A 508 -7.34 25.60 -13.12
N ASP A 509 -6.71 26.62 -13.71
CA ASP A 509 -6.53 26.82 -15.15
C ASP A 509 -5.18 26.29 -15.68
N ASP A 510 -4.31 25.79 -14.81
CA ASP A 510 -3.01 25.23 -15.20
C ASP A 510 -3.17 24.00 -16.10
N GLN A 511 -2.41 23.94 -17.19
CA GLN A 511 -2.55 22.92 -18.23
C GLN A 511 -1.55 21.76 -18.09
N ARG A 512 -0.69 21.74 -17.06
CA ARG A 512 0.28 20.65 -16.83
C ARG A 512 -0.41 19.32 -16.55
N ILE A 513 -1.62 19.36 -15.99
CA ILE A 513 -2.49 18.20 -15.79
C ILE A 513 -3.89 18.52 -16.32
N LYS A 514 -4.61 17.48 -16.73
CA LYS A 514 -6.02 17.57 -17.14
C LYS A 514 -6.88 17.93 -15.94
N PRO A 515 -7.91 18.78 -16.09
CA PRO A 515 -8.91 18.99 -15.05
C PRO A 515 -9.59 17.68 -14.63
N LEU A 516 -9.81 17.53 -13.32
CA LEU A 516 -10.48 16.36 -12.73
C LEU A 516 -11.99 16.35 -13.01
N MET A 517 -12.57 17.54 -13.17
CA MET A 517 -13.93 17.74 -13.69
C MET A 517 -13.87 18.66 -14.91
N PRO A 518 -14.69 18.43 -15.95
CA PRO A 518 -14.81 19.37 -17.06
C PRO A 518 -15.27 20.72 -16.50
N HIS A 519 -14.49 21.77 -16.75
CA HIS A 519 -14.85 23.12 -16.37
C HIS A 519 -16.14 23.49 -17.11
N VAL A 520 -17.27 23.56 -16.40
CA VAL A 520 -18.44 24.26 -16.94
C VAL A 520 -18.06 25.74 -16.90
N PRO A 521 -17.88 26.42 -18.04
CA PRO A 521 -17.54 27.83 -18.02
C PRO A 521 -18.63 28.56 -17.23
N PRO A 522 -18.28 29.49 -16.34
CA PRO A 522 -19.27 30.26 -15.62
C PRO A 522 -20.15 30.96 -16.67
N SER A 523 -21.41 30.54 -16.75
CA SER A 523 -22.41 31.25 -17.52
C SER A 523 -22.48 32.66 -16.96
N ARG A 524 -21.90 33.63 -17.67
CA ARG A 524 -22.10 35.04 -17.38
C ARG A 524 -23.55 35.37 -17.74
N THR A 525 -24.49 35.10 -16.86
CA THR A 525 -25.79 35.77 -16.91
C THR A 525 -25.58 37.18 -16.36
N ALA A 526 -25.59 38.15 -17.27
CA ALA A 526 -25.73 39.55 -16.89
C ALA A 526 -27.10 39.70 -16.21
N GLU A 527 -27.11 39.97 -14.91
CA GLU A 527 -28.31 40.51 -14.26
C GLU A 527 -28.58 41.90 -14.88
N GLN A 528 -29.64 41.98 -15.67
CA GLN A 528 -30.26 43.27 -15.98
C GLN A 528 -30.83 43.85 -14.68
N PRO A 529 -30.55 45.12 -14.33
CA PRO A 529 -31.13 45.74 -13.16
C PRO A 529 -32.64 45.89 -13.37
N ALA A 530 -33.43 45.23 -12.52
CA ALA A 530 -34.88 45.34 -12.52
C ALA A 530 -35.32 46.79 -12.25
N GLY A 531 -35.94 47.39 -13.26
CA GLY A 531 -36.54 48.72 -13.17
C GLY A 531 -37.82 48.73 -12.32
N LYS A 532 -37.83 49.63 -11.33
CA LYS A 532 -38.97 50.39 -10.79
C LYS A 532 -40.27 49.62 -10.47
N ALA A 533 -40.45 49.30 -9.19
CA ALA A 533 -41.79 49.13 -8.60
C ALA A 533 -42.54 50.49 -8.58
N LYS A 534 -43.69 50.55 -9.27
CA LYS A 534 -44.63 51.68 -9.21
C LYS A 534 -45.51 51.58 -7.97
N ALA A 535 -45.73 52.74 -7.37
CA ALA A 535 -46.49 52.99 -6.15
C ALA A 535 -47.96 52.55 -6.21
N SER A 536 -48.43 52.03 -5.07
CA SER A 536 -49.83 51.77 -4.74
C SER A 536 -50.55 53.08 -4.43
N LEU A 537 -51.59 53.39 -5.22
CA LEU A 537 -52.64 54.35 -4.88
C LEU A 537 -53.95 53.83 -5.49
N THR A 538 -54.84 53.31 -4.65
CA THR A 538 -56.24 53.07 -5.01
C THR A 538 -57.09 53.72 -3.93
N SER A 539 -57.81 54.77 -4.31
CA SER A 539 -58.92 55.29 -3.52
C SER A 539 -60.16 55.41 -4.41
N LEU A 540 -61.26 54.97 -3.81
CA LEU A 540 -62.66 55.35 -4.03
C LEU A 540 -63.32 55.02 -5.39
N ASN A 541 -64.34 54.17 -5.32
CA ASN A 541 -65.69 54.69 -5.54
C ASN A 541 -66.79 53.87 -4.86
N SER A 542 -67.74 54.63 -4.31
CA SER A 542 -68.97 54.24 -3.64
C SER A 542 -70.07 53.83 -4.62
N LYS A 543 -70.98 52.95 -4.18
CA LYS A 543 -72.44 53.09 -4.38
C LYS A 543 -73.24 51.97 -3.69
N LYS A 544 -74.17 52.44 -2.85
CA LYS A 544 -75.36 51.82 -2.24
C LYS A 544 -75.16 50.78 -1.14
#